data_AF-W1EY05-F1
#
_entry.id   AF-W1EY05-F1
#
_cell.length_a   1.000
_cell.length_b   1.000
_cell.length_c   1.000
_cell.angle_alpha   90.00
_cell.angle_beta   90.00
_cell.angle_gamma   90.00
#
_symmetry.space_group_name_H-M   'P 1'
#
loop_
_entity.id
_entity.type
_entity.pdbx_description
1 polymer ?
#
loop_
_entity_poly.entity_id
_entity_poly.type
_entity_poly.pdbx_seq_one_letter_code
_entity_poly.pdbx_strand_id
1 'polypeptide(L)' 'MRHPLVMGNWKLNGSRHMVHELVSNLRKELAGVAGCAVAIAPPEMYIDMAKREAEGSHIMLGAQKRGPEPVRRIHR' A
#
# COMPACT_ATOMS: atom_id res chain seq x y z
N MET A 1 -21.18 -7.33 -13.21
CA MET A 1 -21.07 -6.24 -12.22
C MET A 1 -19.59 -6.06 -11.86
N ARG A 2 -19.08 -4.83 -11.70
CA ARG A 2 -17.67 -4.60 -11.32
C ARG A 2 -17.47 -4.82 -9.82
N HIS A 3 -16.31 -5.38 -9.43
CA HIS A 3 -15.91 -5.46 -8.03
C HIS A 3 -15.36 -4.09 -7.58
N PRO A 4 -15.82 -3.50 -6.47
CA PRO A 4 -15.39 -2.18 -6.05
C PRO A 4 -13.97 -2.20 -5.45
N LEU A 5 -13.31 -1.05 -5.53
CA LEU A 5 -11.99 -0.79 -4.97
C LEU A 5 -12.01 0.54 -4.23
N VAL A 6 -11.53 0.53 -2.98
CA VAL A 6 -11.25 1.74 -2.20
C VAL A 6 -9.74 1.87 -2.01
N MET A 7 -9.18 3.03 -2.36
CA MET A 7 -7.74 3.28 -2.29
C MET A 7 -7.42 4.50 -1.43
N GLY A 8 -6.69 4.28 -0.33
CA GLY A 8 -6.23 5.33 0.57
C GLY A 8 -4.92 5.96 0.11
N ASN A 9 -4.98 7.15 -0.49
CA ASN A 9 -3.78 7.93 -0.84
C ASN A 9 -3.31 8.79 0.34
N TRP A 10 -2.17 8.44 0.92
CA TRP A 10 -1.66 9.12 2.13
C TRP A 10 -1.01 10.46 1.84
N LYS A 11 -0.76 10.79 0.57
CA LYS A 11 -0.01 12.00 0.16
C LYS A 11 1.33 12.05 0.90
N LEU A 12 1.83 13.24 1.27
CA LEU A 12 3.07 13.43 2.02
C LEU A 12 2.94 13.17 3.54
N ASN A 13 2.02 12.29 3.95
CA ASN A 13 1.83 11.93 5.36
C ASN A 13 2.38 10.53 5.65
N GLY A 14 3.29 10.45 6.61
CA GLY A 14 3.84 9.17 7.05
C GLY A 14 5.01 9.32 8.01
N SER A 15 5.02 8.49 9.05
CA SER A 15 6.16 8.19 9.91
C SER A 15 6.20 6.68 10.13
N ARG A 16 7.33 6.12 10.57
CA ARG A 16 7.40 4.68 10.89
C ARG A 16 6.31 4.26 11.89
N HIS A 17 6.08 5.08 12.91
CA HIS A 17 5.03 4.85 13.90
C HIS A 17 3.63 4.84 13.27
N MET A 18 3.33 5.86 12.45
CA MET A 18 2.04 5.96 11.75
C MET A 18 1.80 4.77 10.82
N VAL A 19 2.82 4.34 10.07
CA VAL A 19 2.72 3.19 9.15
C VAL A 19 2.36 1.93 9.94
N HIS A 20 3.08 1.66 11.02
CA HIS A 20 2.83 0.50 11.87
C HIS A 20 1.42 0.53 12.46
N GLU A 21 1.05 1.65 13.09
CA GLU A 21 -0.22 1.79 13.79
C GLU A 21 -1.41 1.68 12.82
N LEU A 22 -1.38 2.44 11.71
CA LEU A 22 -2.49 2.49 10.77
C LEU A 22 -2.66 1.16 10.04
N VAL A 23 -1.56 0.52 9.59
CA VAL A 23 -1.66 -0.77 8.90
C VAL A 23 -2.13 -1.87 9.87
N SER A 24 -1.62 -1.90 11.11
CA SER A 24 -2.07 -2.86 12.13
C SER A 24 -3.55 -2.71 12.44
N ASN A 25 -4.05 -1.48 12.58
CA ASN A 25 -5.46 -1.22 12.83
C ASN A 25 -6.32 -1.60 11.62
N LEU A 26 -5.91 -1.22 10.40
CA LEU A 26 -6.61 -1.60 9.17
C LEU A 26 -6.73 -3.12 9.00
N ARG A 27 -5.68 -3.88 9.34
CA ARG A 27 -5.73 -5.35 9.28
C ARG A 27 -6.80 -5.95 10.19
N LYS A 28 -6.97 -5.38 11.38
CA LYS A 28 -8.00 -5.82 12.34
C LYS A 28 -9.39 -5.46 11.84
N GLU A 29 -9.59 -4.20 11.45
CA GLU A 29 -10.89 -3.68 11.01
C GLU A 29 -11.37 -4.31 9.69
N LEU A 30 -10.45 -4.69 8.81
CA LEU A 30 -10.78 -5.32 7.53
C LEU A 30 -10.82 -6.84 7.60
N ALA A 31 -10.62 -7.45 8.77
CA ALA A 31 -10.71 -8.89 8.93
C ALA A 31 -12.15 -9.36 8.61
N GLY A 32 -12.29 -10.21 7.59
CA GLY A 32 -13.59 -10.73 7.15
C GLY A 32 -14.38 -9.79 6.22
N VAL A 33 -13.85 -8.60 5.89
CA VAL A 33 -14.46 -7.75 4.87
C VAL A 33 -14.29 -8.42 3.51
N ALA A 34 -15.43 -8.76 2.89
CA ALA A 34 -15.51 -9.31 1.56
C ALA A 34 -16.35 -8.39 0.66
N GLY A 35 -16.15 -8.47 -0.66
CA GLY A 35 -16.94 -7.70 -1.62
C GLY A 35 -16.40 -6.31 -1.95
N CYS A 36 -15.25 -5.90 -1.37
CA CYS A 36 -14.52 -4.70 -1.74
C CYS A 36 -13.01 -4.92 -1.62
N ALA A 37 -12.26 -4.56 -2.66
CA ALA A 37 -10.81 -4.53 -2.61
C ALA A 37 -10.34 -3.26 -1.88
N VAL A 38 -9.27 -3.38 -1.09
CA VAL A 38 -8.67 -2.24 -0.38
C VAL A 38 -7.21 -2.10 -0.78
N ALA A 39 -6.80 -0.87 -1.09
CA ALA A 39 -5.41 -0.53 -1.36
C ALA A 39 -4.97 0.70 -0.55
N ILE A 40 -3.69 0.79 -0.21
CA ILE A 40 -3.08 1.99 0.37
C ILE A 40 -1.89 2.45 -0.48
N ALA A 41 -1.69 3.76 -0.57
CA ALA A 41 -0.54 4.38 -1.21
C ALA A 41 0.22 5.26 -0.20
N PRO A 42 1.10 4.67 0.62
CA PRO A 42 1.98 5.42 1.51
C PRO A 42 3.02 6.23 0.71
N PRO A 43 3.70 7.21 1.33
CA PRO A 43 4.89 7.81 0.76
C PRO A 43 5.93 6.74 0.35
N GLU A 44 6.65 6.98 -0.75
CA GLU A 44 7.50 5.97 -1.40
C GLU A 44 8.49 5.28 -0.45
N MET A 45 9.12 6.05 0.45
CA MET A 45 10.06 5.53 1.44
C MET A 45 9.47 4.53 2.44
N TYR A 46 8.14 4.45 2.56
CA TYR A 46 7.44 3.55 3.48
C TYR A 46 6.73 2.40 2.75
N ILE A 47 6.81 2.28 1.43
CA ILE A 47 6.14 1.20 0.69
C ILE A 47 6.62 -0.18 1.16
N ASP A 48 7.92 -0.40 1.31
CA ASP A 48 8.45 -1.69 1.78
C ASP A 48 8.03 -1.99 3.23
N MET A 49 8.05 -0.98 4.09
CA MET A 49 7.60 -1.12 5.48
C MET A 49 6.10 -1.46 5.54
N ALA A 50 5.25 -0.71 4.83
CA ALA A 50 3.82 -0.97 4.76
C ALA A 50 3.52 -2.35 4.18
N LYS A 51 4.35 -2.86 3.26
CA LYS A 51 4.21 -4.20 2.69
C LYS A 51 4.35 -5.28 3.77
N ARG A 52 5.44 -5.19 4.54
CA ARG A 52 5.73 -6.12 5.64
C ARG A 52 4.64 -6.07 6.70
N GLU A 53 4.20 -4.88 7.08
CA GLU A 53 3.14 -4.69 8.07
C GLU A 53 1.78 -5.24 7.60
N ALA A 54 1.51 -5.19 6.29
CA ALA A 54 0.29 -5.68 5.64
C ALA A 54 0.31 -7.19 5.34
N GLU A 55 1.41 -7.90 5.60
CA GLU A 55 1.51 -9.34 5.35
C GLU A 55 0.39 -10.14 6.06
N GLY A 56 -0.16 -11.12 5.36
CA GLY A 56 -1.28 -11.93 5.86
C GLY A 56 -2.64 -11.22 5.84
N SER A 57 -2.75 -10.04 5.23
CA SER A 57 -4.03 -9.34 4.99
C SER A 57 -4.38 -9.24 3.50
N HIS A 58 -5.58 -8.75 3.21
CA HIS A 58 -6.02 -8.47 1.83
C HIS A 58 -5.75 -7.02 1.39
N ILE A 59 -4.93 -6.26 2.14
CA ILE A 59 -4.58 -4.89 1.80
C ILE A 59 -3.54 -4.88 0.69
N MET A 60 -3.88 -4.29 -0.46
CA MET A 60 -2.97 -4.10 -1.57
C MET A 60 -2.15 -2.81 -1.42
N LEU A 61 -0.99 -2.74 -2.07
CA LEU A 61 -0.16 -1.53 -2.11
C LEU A 61 -0.18 -0.87 -3.47
N GLY A 62 -0.18 0.46 -3.46
CA GLY A 62 0.11 1.31 -4.60
C GLY A 62 1.23 2.31 -4.30
N ALA A 63 1.79 2.89 -5.36
CA ALA A 63 2.69 4.03 -5.26
C ALA A 63 1.93 5.32 -5.61
N GLN A 64 2.35 6.44 -5.02
CA GLN A 64 1.74 7.75 -5.31
C GLN A 64 2.22 8.36 -6.64
N LYS A 65 3.39 7.94 -7.11
CA LYS A 65 4.02 8.42 -8.33
C LYS A 65 4.69 7.26 -9.04
N ARG A 66 4.78 7.38 -10.37
CA ARG A 66 5.60 6.48 -11.18
C ARG A 66 7.06 6.91 -11.06
N GLY A 67 7.95 5.94 -10.89
CA GLY A 67 9.38 6.18 -11.02
C GLY A 67 9.78 6.64 -12.43
N PRO A 68 11.03 7.06 -12.62
CA PRO A 68 11.59 7.32 -13.94
C PRO A 68 11.53 6.06 -14.82
N GLU A 69 11.75 6.24 -16.13
CA GLU A 69 11.80 5.12 -17.07
C GLU A 69 12.80 4.05 -16.59
N PRO A 70 12.46 2.75 -16.68
CA PRO A 70 13.37 1.69 -16.25
C PRO A 70 14.72 1.82 -16.95
N VAL A 71 15.80 1.76 -16.16
CA VAL A 71 17.16 1.85 -16.69
C VAL A 71 17.39 0.64 -17.61
N ARG A 72 17.54 0.90 -18.91
CA ARG A 72 17.89 -0.15 -19.87
C ARG A 72 19.30 -0.63 -19.56
N ARG A 73 19.42 -1.87 -19.10
CA ARG A 73 20.71 -2.52 -18.86
C ARG A 73 21.38 -2.76 -20.21
N ILE A 74 22.27 -1.87 -20.63
CA ILE A 74 23.09 -2.09 -21.82
C ILE A 74 24.02 -3.25 -21.48
N HIS A 75 23.76 -4.43 -22.07
CA HIS A 75 24.72 -5.53 -22.03
C HIS A 75 25.89 -5.13 -22.93
N ARG A 76 27.07 -4.93 -22.34
CA ARG A 76 28.36 -4.97 -23.03
C ARG A 76 28.96 -6.34 -22.81
#